data_AF-A0A6N2N3N5-F1
#
_entry.id   AF-A0A6N2N3N5-F1
#
_cell.length_a   1.000
_cell.length_b   1.000
_cell.length_c   1.000
_cell.angle_alpha   90.00
_cell.angle_beta   90.00
_cell.angle_gamma   90.00
#
_symmetry.space_group_name_H-M   'P 1'
#
loop_
_entity.id
_entity.type
_entity.pdbx_description
1 polymer ?
#
loop_
_entity_poly.entity_id
_entity_poly.type
_entity_poly.pdbx_seq_one_letter_code
_entity_poly.pdbx_strand_id
1 'polypeptide(L)'
;MTAREAVVHYVLFEYLQDGLVVVIISTISDLEGIDKTTHGFSKDGIPEAKDVVRIGMMGGFAIQKVTPERSYFRTIANMDLKLDFVPPSLMNFITRQLVGNGFGLYQKWLLCLTMMKITVRL
;
A
#
# COMPACT_ATOMS: atom_id res chain seq x y z
N MET A 1 -1.19 -6.96 23.08
CA MET A 1 -0.62 -7.06 21.71
C MET A 1 -0.10 -5.69 21.34
N THR A 2 1.20 -5.55 21.09
CA THR A 2 1.81 -4.28 20.69
C THR A 2 1.31 -3.88 19.29
N ALA A 3 0.95 -2.62 19.09
CA ALA A 3 0.57 -2.14 17.76
C ALA A 3 1.81 -2.06 16.84
N ARG A 4 1.62 -2.22 15.53
CA ARG A 4 2.69 -2.15 14.53
C ARG A 4 2.44 -0.93 13.67
N GLU A 5 3.48 -0.15 13.41
CA GLU A 5 3.42 1.06 12.61
C GLU A 5 4.46 1.03 11.49
N ALA A 6 4.16 1.64 10.35
CA ALA A 6 5.09 1.81 9.25
C ALA A 6 5.12 3.28 8.84
N VAL A 7 6.31 3.86 8.76
CA VAL A 7 6.53 5.19 8.19
C VAL A 7 7.12 5.00 6.79
N VAL A 8 6.40 5.45 5.76
CA VAL A 8 6.75 5.14 4.38
C VAL A 8 6.74 6.39 3.50
N HIS A 9 7.66 6.43 2.54
CA HIS A 9 7.48 7.20 1.32
C HIS A 9 6.56 6.48 0.37
N TYR A 10 5.68 7.27 -0.23
CA TYR A 10 4.82 6.86 -1.31
C TYR A 10 5.14 7.73 -2.52
N VAL A 11 5.37 7.09 -3.67
CA VAL A 11 5.54 7.76 -4.95
C VAL A 11 4.54 7.17 -5.93
N LEU A 12 3.83 8.07 -6.62
CA LEU A 12 2.83 7.75 -7.63
C LEU A 12 3.32 8.25 -9.00
N PHE A 13 3.34 7.34 -9.97
CA PHE A 13 3.60 7.65 -11.37
C PHE A 13 2.36 7.32 -12.19
N GLU A 14 1.80 8.33 -12.86
CA GLU A 14 0.65 8.16 -13.75
C GLU A 14 1.08 8.40 -15.20
N TYR A 15 1.07 7.34 -16.00
CA TYR A 15 1.28 7.40 -17.44
C TYR A 15 -0.09 7.26 -18.13
N LEU A 16 -0.81 8.38 -18.21
CA LEU A 16 -2.19 8.43 -18.70
C LEU A 16 -2.34 8.01 -20.17
N GLN A 17 -1.31 8.24 -21.01
CA GLN A 17 -1.32 7.83 -22.42
C GLN A 17 -1.44 6.31 -22.57
N ASP A 18 -0.72 5.57 -21.74
CA ASP A 18 -0.73 4.11 -21.76
C ASP A 18 -1.75 3.52 -20.76
N GLY A 19 -2.42 4.34 -19.96
CA GLY A 19 -3.32 3.89 -18.90
C GLY A 19 -2.59 3.08 -17.83
N LEU A 20 -1.34 3.44 -17.52
CA LEU A 20 -0.50 2.81 -16.53
C LEU A 20 -0.39 3.69 -15.29
N VAL A 21 -0.65 3.11 -14.12
CA VAL A 21 -0.43 3.73 -12.82
C VAL A 21 0.54 2.85 -12.03
N VAL A 22 1.64 3.43 -11.55
CA VAL A 22 2.62 2.73 -10.72
C VAL A 22 2.73 3.44 -9.39
N VAL A 23 2.58 2.66 -8.32
CA VAL A 23 2.77 3.08 -6.95
C VAL A 23 4.00 2.38 -6.40
N ILE A 24 4.91 3.14 -5.80
CA ILE A 24 6.08 2.62 -5.09
C ILE A 24 5.99 3.08 -3.64
N ILE A 25 6.22 2.15 -2.72
CA ILE A 25 6.20 2.36 -1.27
C ILE A 25 7.53 1.89 -0.70
N SER A 26 8.19 2.74 0.09
CA SER A 26 9.44 2.40 0.77
C SER A 26 9.45 2.95 2.18
N THR A 27 9.85 2.12 3.16
CA THR A 27 10.03 2.58 4.54
C THR A 27 11.20 3.53 4.66
N ILE A 28 11.04 4.52 5.54
CA ILE A 28 12.11 5.44 5.92
C ILE A 28 12.84 4.85 7.12
N SER A 29 14.04 4.34 6.87
CA SER A 29 14.85 3.66 7.89
C SER A 29 15.57 4.64 8.82
N ASP A 30 16.02 5.78 8.29
CA ASP A 30 16.69 6.82 9.05
C ASP A 30 15.72 7.97 9.30
N LEU A 31 15.17 8.01 10.51
CA LEU A 31 14.24 9.05 10.94
C LEU A 31 14.95 10.29 11.50
N GLU A 32 16.25 10.19 11.79
CA GLU A 32 17.07 11.27 12.34
C GLU A 32 17.57 12.22 11.25
N GLY A 33 17.83 11.69 10.05
CA GLY A 33 18.15 12.45 8.84
C GLY A 33 16.95 13.06 8.11
N ILE A 34 15.73 12.93 8.64
CA ILE A 34 14.53 13.45 7.97
C ILE A 34 14.45 14.97 8.08
N ASP A 35 14.70 15.64 6.97
CA ASP A 35 14.44 17.05 6.80
C ASP A 35 13.28 17.32 5.82
N LYS A 36 12.64 18.48 5.98
CA LYS A 36 11.57 18.94 5.09
C LYS A 36 12.00 19.02 3.63
N THR A 37 13.28 19.28 3.38
CA THR A 37 13.83 19.42 2.03
C THR A 37 13.87 18.09 1.26
N THR A 38 14.09 16.97 1.94
CA THR A 38 14.17 15.63 1.32
C THR A 38 12.88 14.85 1.38
N HIS A 39 12.09 15.01 2.45
CA HIS A 39 10.94 14.14 2.72
C HIS A 39 9.59 14.89 2.80
N GLY A 40 9.59 16.23 2.79
CA GLY A 40 8.39 17.07 2.86
C GLY A 40 7.80 17.25 4.26
N PHE A 41 8.35 16.58 5.27
CA PHE A 41 8.00 16.72 6.70
C PHE A 41 9.26 16.68 7.56
N SER A 42 9.19 17.25 8.77
CA SER A 42 10.28 17.20 9.78
C SER A 42 10.10 15.98 10.67
N LYS A 43 11.19 15.50 11.28
CA LYS A 43 11.18 14.49 12.35
C LYS A 43 10.16 14.79 13.46
N ASP A 44 9.90 16.07 13.75
CA ASP A 44 8.96 16.49 14.81
C ASP A 44 7.50 16.13 14.51
N GLY A 45 7.18 15.84 13.24
CA GLY A 45 5.86 15.38 12.81
C GLY A 45 5.66 13.87 12.96
N ILE A 46 6.71 13.12 13.30
CA ILE A 46 6.66 11.66 13.44
C ILE A 46 6.59 11.33 14.93
N PRO A 47 5.50 10.72 15.42
CA PRO A 47 5.40 10.34 16.83
C PRO A 47 6.52 9.35 17.18
N GLU A 48 7.13 9.54 18.35
CA GLU A 48 8.08 8.57 18.90
C GLU A 48 7.41 7.20 19.05
N ALA A 49 8.15 6.14 18.73
CA ALA A 49 7.68 4.77 18.88
C ALA A 49 7.62 4.37 20.37
N LYS A 50 6.66 4.92 21.13
CA LYS A 50 6.31 4.43 22.46
C LYS A 50 5.31 3.29 22.32
N ASP A 51 5.68 2.11 22.83
CA ASP A 51 4.82 0.92 22.87
C ASP A 51 4.33 0.44 21.49
N VAL A 52 5.07 0.74 20.42
CA VAL A 52 4.78 0.33 19.04
C VAL A 52 6.01 -0.23 18.35
N VAL A 53 5.82 -1.24 17.50
CA VAL A 53 6.89 -1.85 16.72
C VAL A 53 6.89 -1.24 15.33
N ARG A 54 7.97 -0.53 14.97
CA ARG A 54 8.19 0.01 13.62
C ARG A 54 8.58 -1.09 12.65
N ILE A 55 7.67 -1.42 11.72
CA ILE A 55 7.87 -2.42 10.68
C ILE A 55 8.40 -1.78 9.39
N GLY A 56 9.15 -2.57 8.63
CA GLY A 56 9.69 -2.18 7.33
C GLY A 56 8.87 -2.75 6.19
N MET A 57 8.71 -1.99 5.12
CA MET A 57 8.19 -2.47 3.85
C MET A 57 8.82 -1.75 2.67
N MET A 58 9.08 -2.49 1.61
CA MET A 58 9.52 -1.96 0.33
C MET A 58 8.77 -2.69 -0.77
N GLY A 59 8.20 -1.95 -1.71
CA GLY A 59 7.43 -2.56 -2.77
C GLY A 59 6.60 -1.56 -3.53
N GLY A 60 5.52 -2.05 -4.11
CA GLY A 60 4.65 -1.25 -4.93
C GLY A 60 3.66 -2.10 -5.68
N PHE A 61 2.78 -1.42 -6.41
CA PHE A 61 1.89 -2.06 -7.35
C PHE A 61 1.78 -1.27 -8.63
N ALA A 62 1.54 -1.97 -9.73
CA ALA A 62 1.28 -1.40 -11.03
C ALA A 62 -0.11 -1.83 -11.49
N ILE A 63 -0.85 -0.87 -12.03
CA ILE A 63 -2.16 -1.07 -12.65
C ILE A 63 -2.04 -0.63 -14.10
N GLN A 64 -2.20 -1.58 -15.01
CA GLN A 64 -2.13 -1.35 -16.44
C GLN A 64 -3.50 -1.58 -17.06
N LYS A 65 -4.06 -0.59 -17.75
CA LYS A 65 -5.25 -0.80 -18.58
C LYS A 65 -4.90 -1.76 -19.72
N VAL A 66 -5.70 -2.80 -19.91
CA VAL A 66 -5.55 -3.76 -21.01
C VAL A 66 -6.71 -3.60 -22.00
N THR A 67 -7.93 -3.49 -21.47
CA THR A 67 -9.14 -3.16 -22.25
C THR A 67 -9.97 -2.11 -21.50
N PRO A 68 -11.03 -1.52 -22.07
CA PRO A 68 -11.90 -0.59 -21.35
C PRO A 68 -12.53 -1.16 -20.08
N GLU A 69 -12.68 -2.48 -20.00
CA GLU A 69 -13.35 -3.18 -18.90
C GLU A 69 -12.37 -3.99 -18.02
N ARG A 70 -11.09 -4.10 -18.43
CA ARG A 70 -10.11 -4.93 -17.74
C ARG A 70 -8.79 -4.18 -17.54
N SER A 71 -8.30 -4.26 -16.31
CA SER A 71 -6.98 -3.80 -15.93
C SER A 71 -6.18 -4.94 -15.33
N TYR A 72 -4.90 -5.00 -15.68
CA TYR A 72 -3.94 -5.90 -15.08
C TYR A 72 -3.37 -5.25 -13.81
N PHE A 73 -3.42 -5.98 -12.69
CA PHE A 73 -2.89 -5.53 -11.41
C PHE A 73 -1.73 -6.44 -11.01
N ARG A 74 -0.57 -5.86 -10.73
CA ARG A 74 0.59 -6.57 -10.20
C ARG A 74 1.09 -5.85 -8.97
N THR A 75 1.25 -6.59 -7.88
CA THR A 75 1.86 -6.09 -6.64
C THR A 75 3.11 -6.89 -6.32
N ILE A 76 4.15 -6.21 -5.84
CA ILE A 76 5.38 -6.80 -5.34
C ILE A 76 5.71 -6.06 -4.05
N ALA A 77 5.79 -6.78 -2.94
CA ALA A 77 6.14 -6.19 -1.66
C ALA A 77 7.06 -7.13 -0.88
N ASN A 78 8.08 -6.54 -0.29
CA ASN A 78 8.93 -7.13 0.72
C ASN A 78 8.58 -6.45 2.06
N MET A 79 8.17 -7.22 3.06
CA MET A 79 7.74 -6.70 4.35
C MET A 79 8.55 -7.36 5.47
N ASP A 80 9.18 -6.53 6.28
CA ASP A 80 9.80 -6.91 7.54
C ASP A 80 8.88 -6.50 8.70
N LEU A 81 8.07 -7.46 9.16
CA LEU A 81 7.12 -7.26 10.25
C LEU A 81 7.78 -7.27 11.63
N LYS A 82 9.11 -7.45 11.72
CA LYS A 82 9.86 -7.62 12.98
C LYS A 82 9.17 -8.60 13.93
N LEU A 83 8.75 -9.74 13.37
CA LEU A 83 8.20 -10.85 14.12
C LEU A 83 9.32 -11.88 14.28
N ASP A 84 9.64 -12.24 15.52
CA ASP A 84 10.66 -13.26 15.80
C ASP A 84 10.33 -14.60 15.15
N PHE A 85 9.04 -14.86 14.93
CA PHE A 85 8.56 -16.06 14.26
C PHE A 85 7.28 -15.78 13.48
N VAL A 86 7.33 -16.03 12.16
CA VAL A 86 6.15 -16.01 11.29
C VAL A 86 5.73 -17.45 11.02
N PRO A 87 4.66 -17.97 11.65
CA PRO A 87 4.24 -19.34 11.42
C PRO A 87 3.75 -19.51 9.98
N PRO A 88 4.01 -20.65 9.32
CA PRO A 88 3.55 -20.92 7.96
C PRO A 88 2.03 -20.76 7.77
N SER A 89 1.25 -21.04 8.81
CA SER A 89 -0.21 -20.85 8.81
C SER A 89 -0.62 -19.39 8.61
N LEU A 90 0.13 -18.43 9.18
CA LEU A 90 -0.13 -17.01 9.03
C LEU A 90 0.15 -16.54 7.60
N MET A 91 1.26 -16.99 7.00
CA MET A 91 1.55 -16.70 5.58
C MET A 91 0.45 -17.25 4.66
N ASN A 92 0.01 -18.48 4.91
CA ASN A 92 -1.08 -19.10 4.15
C ASN A 92 -2.40 -18.34 4.33
N PHE A 93 -2.69 -17.88 5.55
CA PHE A 93 -3.87 -17.08 5.83
C PHE A 93 -3.85 -15.75 5.08
N ILE A 94 -2.77 -14.97 5.20
CA ILE A 94 -2.62 -13.66 4.52
C ILE A 94 -2.73 -13.85 2.99
N THR A 95 -2.07 -14.85 2.44
CA THR A 95 -2.13 -15.16 1.00
C THR A 95 -3.56 -15.44 0.55
N ARG A 96 -4.31 -16.25 1.30
CA ARG A 96 -5.72 -16.56 0.99
C ARG A 96 -6.64 -15.35 1.15
N GLN A 97 -6.40 -14.50 2.14
CA GLN A 97 -7.18 -13.26 2.30
C GLN A 97 -6.92 -12.29 1.15
N LEU A 98 -5.68 -12.12 0.71
CA LEU A 98 -5.34 -11.23 -0.40
C LEU A 98 -5.91 -11.72 -1.74
N VAL A 99 -5.71 -13.00 -2.06
CA VAL A 99 -6.12 -13.58 -3.36
C VAL A 99 -7.63 -13.88 -3.39
N GLY A 100 -8.23 -14.25 -2.26
CA GLY A 100 -9.65 -14.57 -2.15
C GLY A 100 -10.49 -13.33 -1.83
N ASN A 101 -10.81 -13.17 -0.55
CA ASN A 101 -11.81 -12.19 -0.11
C ASN A 101 -11.40 -10.73 -0.35
N GLY A 102 -10.12 -10.40 -0.21
CA GLY A 102 -9.59 -9.04 -0.36
C GLY A 102 -9.78 -8.51 -1.77
N PHE A 103 -9.47 -9.33 -2.79
CA PHE A 103 -9.70 -8.96 -4.19
C PHE A 103 -11.19 -8.82 -4.50
N GLY A 104 -12.04 -9.72 -3.96
CA GLY A 104 -13.49 -9.62 -4.12
C GLY A 104 -14.08 -8.35 -3.51
N LEU A 105 -13.58 -7.90 -2.35
CA LEU A 105 -13.98 -6.64 -1.72
C LEU A 105 -13.53 -5.43 -2.54
N TYR A 106 -12.32 -5.47 -3.11
CA TYR A 106 -11.84 -4.42 -4.01
C TYR A 106 -12.73 -4.26 -5.25
N GLN A 107 -13.12 -5.38 -5.89
CA GLN A 107 -14.05 -5.34 -7.02
C GLN A 107 -15.41 -4.76 -6.64
N LYS A 108 -15.98 -5.16 -5.49
CA LYS A 108 -17.25 -4.60 -4.99
C LYS A 108 -17.15 -3.10 -4.74
N TRP A 109 -16.03 -2.63 -4.20
CA TRP A 109 -15.81 -1.21 -3.94
C TRP A 109 -15.70 -0.40 -5.24
N LEU A 110 -14.98 -0.91 -6.25
CA LEU A 110 -14.93 -0.29 -7.59
C LEU A 110 -16.30 -0.23 -8.26
N LEU A 111 -17.10 -1.29 -8.14
CA LEU A 111 -18.48 -1.30 -8.62
C LEU A 111 -19.33 -0.24 -7.91
N CYS A 112 -19.20 -0.12 -6.59
CA CYS A 112 -19.89 0.88 -5.78
C CYS A 112 -19.53 2.32 -6.23
N LEU A 113 -18.25 2.61 -6.43
CA LEU A 113 -17.79 3.90 -6.94
C LEU A 113 -18.31 4.20 -8.35
N THR A 114 -18.37 3.18 -9.20
CA THR A 114 -18.90 3.32 -10.56
C THR A 114 -20.39 3.62 -10.54
N MET A 115 -21.16 2.92 -9.70
CA MET A 115 -22.58 3.22 -9.48
C MET A 115 -22.78 4.63 -8.91
N MET A 116 -21.94 5.06 -7.95
CA MET A 116 -22.03 6.40 -7.37
C MET A 116 -21.71 7.50 -8.39
N LYS A 117 -20.74 7.27 -9.30
CA LYS A 117 -20.46 8.18 -10.43
C LYS A 117 -21.63 8.26 -11.44
N ILE A 118 -22.38 7.18 -11.62
CA ILE A 118 -23.59 7.16 -12.47
C ILE A 118 -24.75 7.89 -11.76
N THR A 119 -24.90 7.74 -10.44
CA THR A 119 -25.96 8.42 -9.67
C THR A 119 -25.72 9.93 -9.50
N VAL A 120 -24.46 10.39 -9.48
CA VAL A 120 -24.10 11.82 -9.32
C VAL A 120 -24.05 12.57 -10.67
N ARG A 121 -24.09 11.88 -11.81
CA ARG A 121 -24.39 12.50 -13.12
C ARG A 121 -25.90 12.46 -13.38
N LEU A 122 -26.61 13.43 -12.81
CA LEU A 122 -27.94 13.88 -13.24
C LEU A 122 -27.90 15.40 -13.38
#